data_AF-A0A1G7ZN04-F1
#
_entry.id   AF-A0A1G7ZN04-F1
#
_cell.length_a   1.000
_cell.length_b   1.000
_cell.length_c   1.000
_cell.angle_alpha   90.00
_cell.angle_beta   90.00
_cell.angle_gamma   90.00
#
_symmetry.space_group_name_H-M   'P 1'
#
loop_
_entity.id
_entity.type
_entity.pdbx_description
1 polymer ?
#
loop_
_entity_poly.entity_id
_entity_poly.type
_entity_poly.pdbx_seq_one_letter_code
_entity_poly.pdbx_strand_id
1 'polypeptide(L)'
;MSGMILKATDLDYSDLEKFGRITIDHTSRGVEITVDGFQFASGGTCREHNTKALAWARDVLAAKISANALVPGGFITSIADMDQDELDAERAKK
;
A
#
# COMPACT_ATOMS: atom_id res chain seq x y z
N MET A 1 20.83 -10.80 14.47
CA MET A 1 20.07 -9.89 13.57
C MET A 1 18.69 -10.53 13.38
N SER A 2 17.61 -9.92 13.88
CA SER A 2 16.26 -10.47 13.72
C SER A 2 15.60 -9.80 12.52
N GLY A 3 15.49 -10.51 11.40
CA GLY A 3 14.73 -10.06 10.23
C GLY A 3 13.25 -10.42 10.35
N MET A 4 12.39 -9.69 9.64
CA MET A 4 10.97 -9.99 9.52
C MET A 4 10.70 -10.44 8.08
N ILE A 5 10.08 -11.62 7.93
CA ILE A 5 9.66 -12.14 6.62
C ILE A 5 8.18 -11.82 6.47
N LEU A 6 7.82 -11.06 5.44
CA LEU A 6 6.43 -10.76 5.07
C LEU A 6 5.84 -12.01 4.40
N LYS A 7 4.87 -12.68 5.04
CA LYS A 7 4.16 -13.82 4.44
C LYS A 7 2.97 -13.33 3.64
N ALA A 8 2.54 -14.09 2.64
CA ALA A 8 1.37 -13.78 1.82
C ALA A 8 0.05 -13.70 2.63
N THR A 9 0.01 -14.29 3.83
CA THR A 9 -1.11 -14.19 4.76
C THR A 9 -1.16 -12.86 5.51
N ASP A 10 -0.06 -12.11 5.54
CA ASP A 10 0.03 -10.86 6.30
C ASP A 10 -0.44 -9.64 5.48
N LEU A 11 -1.14 -9.89 4.38
CA LEU A 11 -1.61 -8.90 3.42
C LEU A 11 -3.00 -8.36 3.73
N ASP A 12 -3.65 -8.88 4.77
CA ASP A 12 -4.92 -8.32 5.21
C ASP A 12 -4.69 -7.04 6.01
N TYR A 13 -4.96 -5.91 5.37
CA TYR A 13 -5.02 -4.57 5.97
C TYR A 13 -6.42 -3.97 5.79
N SER A 14 -7.46 -4.80 5.67
CA SER A 14 -8.86 -4.36 5.56
C SER A 14 -9.35 -3.58 6.78
N ASP A 15 -8.68 -3.77 7.92
CA ASP A 15 -8.96 -3.10 9.19
C ASP A 15 -8.18 -1.78 9.38
N LEU A 16 -7.55 -1.27 8.32
CA LEU A 16 -6.84 0.01 8.34
C LEU A 16 -7.83 1.17 8.54
N GLU A 17 -7.72 1.87 9.67
CA GLU A 17 -8.58 3.02 10.00
C GLU A 17 -7.93 4.35 9.60
N LYS A 18 -6.60 4.43 9.70
CA LYS A 18 -5.86 5.67 9.42
C LYS A 18 -4.57 5.38 8.68
N PHE A 19 -4.39 6.07 7.55
CA PHE A 19 -3.13 6.08 6.82
C PHE A 19 -2.05 6.78 7.64
N GLY A 20 -0.93 6.08 7.79
CA GLY A 20 0.30 6.65 8.31
C GLY A 20 1.27 7.02 7.20
N ARG A 21 2.55 7.01 7.56
CA ARG A 21 3.67 7.26 6.68
C ARG A 21 4.67 6.11 6.80
N ILE A 22 5.28 5.79 5.66
CA ILE A 22 6.46 4.93 5.61
C ILE A 22 7.60 5.77 5.05
N THR A 23 8.69 5.83 5.79
CA THR A 23 9.92 6.52 5.37
C THR A 23 11.00 5.48 5.17
N ILE A 24 11.65 5.51 4.00
CA ILE A 24 12.76 4.62 3.65
C ILE A 24 14.00 5.49 3.54
N ASP A 25 14.93 5.31 4.47
CA ASP A 25 16.15 6.11 4.56
C ASP A 25 17.39 5.23 4.32
N HIS A 26 18.35 5.76 3.58
CA HIS A 26 19.66 5.14 3.43
C HIS A 26 20.60 5.69 4.51
N THR A 27 21.07 4.82 5.39
CA THR A 27 21.99 5.14 6.48
C THR A 27 23.39 4.59 6.21
N SER A 28 24.38 4.95 7.02
CA SER A 28 25.73 4.36 6.93
C SER A 28 25.78 2.85 7.24
N ARG A 29 24.70 2.28 7.79
CA ARG A 29 24.61 0.86 8.18
C ARG A 29 23.67 0.05 7.29
N GLY A 30 23.03 0.67 6.30
CA GLY A 30 22.06 0.02 5.40
C GLY A 30 20.77 0.82 5.25
N VAL A 31 19.69 0.16 4.87
CA VAL A 31 18.37 0.78 4.69
C VAL A 31 17.57 0.67 5.98
N GLU A 32 17.03 1.79 6.44
CA GLU A 32 16.10 1.87 7.56
C GLU A 32 14.69 2.16 7.03
N ILE A 33 13.71 1.42 7.53
CA ILE A 33 12.30 1.62 7.19
C ILE A 33 11.55 1.98 8.46
N THR A 34 11.08 3.23 8.52
CA THR A 34 10.29 3.75 9.63
C THR A 34 8.81 3.69 9.25
N VAL A 35 8.00 3.11 10.12
CA VAL A 35 6.53 3.06 10.00
C VAL A 35 5.94 3.91 11.11
N ASP A 36 5.20 4.96 10.75
CA ASP A 36 4.63 5.90 11.70
C ASP A 36 3.18 6.26 11.39
N GLY A 37 2.36 6.50 12.42
CA GLY A 37 1.01 7.06 12.27
C GLY A 37 -0.09 6.13 11.72
N PHE A 38 0.21 4.87 11.38
CA PHE A 38 -0.80 3.88 10.99
C PHE A 38 -1.68 3.49 12.18
N GLN A 39 -2.98 3.33 11.94
CA GLN A 39 -3.94 2.82 12.92
C GLN A 39 -4.77 1.70 12.32
N PHE A 40 -4.85 0.58 13.03
CA PHE A 40 -5.60 -0.60 12.64
C PHE A 40 -6.66 -0.92 13.71
N ALA A 41 -7.86 -1.31 13.29
CA ALA A 41 -8.96 -1.63 14.18
C ALA A 41 -8.71 -2.92 14.97
N SER A 42 -8.00 -3.90 14.39
CA SER A 42 -7.64 -5.12 15.11
C SER A 42 -6.55 -4.85 16.15
N GLY A 43 -6.80 -5.32 17.37
CA GLY A 43 -5.77 -5.45 18.38
C GLY A 43 -4.69 -6.41 17.86
N GLY A 44 -3.45 -5.93 17.79
CA GLY A 44 -2.31 -6.69 17.28
C GLY A 44 -1.01 -6.23 17.92
N THR A 45 0.02 -7.05 17.77
CA THR A 45 1.38 -6.70 18.17
C THR A 45 1.95 -5.63 17.25
N CYS A 46 2.92 -4.85 17.74
CA CYS A 46 3.65 -3.88 16.90
C CYS A 46 4.26 -4.52 15.64
N ARG A 47 4.62 -5.81 15.72
CA ARG A 47 5.11 -6.58 14.57
C ARG A 47 4.04 -6.76 13.50
N GLU A 48 2.84 -7.14 13.90
CA GLU A 48 1.71 -7.34 12.98
C GLU A 48 1.30 -6.01 12.34
N HIS A 49 1.19 -4.94 13.13
CA HIS A 49 0.86 -3.61 12.59
C HIS A 49 1.92 -3.11 11.60
N ASN A 50 3.22 -3.28 11.90
CA ASN A 50 4.27 -2.92 10.95
C ASN A 50 4.21 -3.76 9.68
N THR A 51 3.89 -5.05 9.81
CA THR A 51 3.74 -5.96 8.66
C THR A 51 2.60 -5.51 7.75
N LYS A 52 1.43 -5.20 8.31
CA LYS A 52 0.27 -4.68 7.58
C LYS A 52 0.56 -3.35 6.89
N ALA A 53 1.22 -2.42 7.58
CA ALA A 53 1.60 -1.13 6.99
C ALA A 53 2.56 -1.31 5.80
N LEU A 54 3.57 -2.18 5.95
CA LEU A 54 4.51 -2.49 4.88
C LEU A 54 3.83 -3.19 3.69
N ALA A 55 2.88 -4.09 3.94
CA ALA A 55 2.07 -4.71 2.90
C ALA A 55 1.27 -3.67 2.10
N TRP A 56 0.57 -2.76 2.79
CA TRP A 56 -0.16 -1.66 2.16
C TRP A 56 0.75 -0.79 1.28
N ALA A 57 1.91 -0.37 1.80
CA ALA A 57 2.82 0.50 1.05
C ALA A 57 3.42 -0.18 -0.18
N ARG A 58 3.73 -1.48 -0.09
CA ARG A 58 4.16 -2.29 -1.23
C ARG A 58 3.10 -2.26 -2.34
N ASP A 59 1.84 -2.48 -1.99
CA ASP A 59 0.76 -2.59 -2.98
C ASP A 59 0.46 -1.24 -3.63
N VAL A 60 0.48 -0.14 -2.86
CA VAL A 60 0.40 1.22 -3.40
C VAL A 60 1.56 1.53 -4.35
N LEU A 61 2.79 1.15 -3.99
CA LEU A 61 3.96 1.37 -4.84
C LEU A 61 3.88 0.53 -6.13
N ALA A 62 3.46 -0.73 -6.02
CA ALA A 62 3.29 -1.62 -7.17
C ALA A 62 2.21 -1.10 -8.14
N ALA A 63 1.09 -0.61 -7.62
CA ALA A 63 0.04 0.04 -8.41
C ALA A 63 0.58 1.28 -9.13
N LYS A 64 1.32 2.15 -8.42
CA LYS A 64 1.92 3.36 -9.00
C LYS A 64 2.92 3.03 -10.12
N ILE A 65 3.82 2.07 -9.90
CA ILE A 65 4.80 1.64 -10.91
C ILE A 65 4.10 1.10 -12.14
N SER A 66 3.10 0.22 -11.95
CA SER A 66 2.35 -0.40 -13.05
C SER A 66 1.55 0.64 -13.84
N ALA A 67 0.88 1.57 -13.16
CA ALA A 67 0.14 2.65 -13.81
C ALA A 67 1.06 3.59 -14.59
N ASN A 68 2.21 3.95 -14.03
CA ASN A 68 3.20 4.78 -14.73
C ASN A 68 3.84 4.08 -15.93
N ALA A 69 3.97 2.74 -15.90
CA ALA A 69 4.43 1.97 -17.04
C ALA A 69 3.41 1.97 -18.21
N LEU A 70 2.10 2.01 -17.90
CA LEU A 70 1.04 2.06 -18.92
C LEU A 70 0.91 3.44 -19.57
N VAL A 71 1.03 4.52 -18.81
CA VAL A 71 0.91 5.90 -19.33
C VAL A 71 2.02 6.79 -18.76
N PRO A 72 3.27 6.69 -19.27
CA PRO A 72 4.39 7.49 -18.78
C PRO A 72 4.11 8.99 -18.90
N GLY A 73 4.14 9.71 -17.77
CA GLY A 73 3.88 11.15 -17.73
C GLY A 73 2.41 11.56 -17.90
N GLY A 74 1.49 10.60 -17.97
CA GLY A 74 0.04 10.86 -18.01
C GLY A 74 -0.57 11.00 -16.61
N PHE A 75 -1.89 11.20 -16.58
CA PHE A 75 -2.65 11.26 -15.34
C PHE A 75 -3.11 9.86 -14.91
N ILE A 76 -2.94 9.56 -13.63
CA ILE A 76 -3.41 8.31 -13.00
C ILE A 76 -4.53 8.68 -12.02
N THR A 77 -5.70 8.11 -12.22
CA THR A 77 -6.87 8.34 -11.35
C THR A 77 -7.19 7.06 -10.60
N SER A 78 -7.29 7.14 -9.28
CA SER A 78 -7.87 6.09 -8.45
C SER A 78 -9.36 6.33 -8.32
N ILE A 79 -10.18 5.32 -8.62
CA ILE A 79 -11.63 5.35 -8.45
C ILE A 79 -11.96 4.29 -7.39
N ALA A 80 -12.68 4.69 -6.35
CA ALA A 80 -13.23 3.79 -5.35
C ALA A 80 -14.72 3.59 -5.61
N ASP A 81 -15.27 2.46 -5.14
CA ASP A 81 -16.71 2.18 -5.08
C ASP A 81 -17.45 2.18 -6.43
N MET A 82 -16.72 2.05 -7.54
CA MET A 82 -17.30 1.87 -8.87
C MET A 82 -17.37 0.37 -9.17
N ASP A 83 -18.58 -0.13 -9.42
CA ASP A 83 -18.74 -1.50 -9.83
C ASP A 83 -18.34 -1.72 -11.31
N GLN A 84 -18.30 -2.98 -11.74
CA GLN A 84 -17.85 -3.32 -13.09
C GLN A 84 -18.79 -2.78 -14.18
N ASP A 85 -20.10 -2.72 -13.91
CA ASP A 85 -21.10 -2.25 -14.87
C ASP A 85 -20.99 -0.73 -15.06
N GLU A 86 -20.78 0.01 -13.96
CA GLU A 86 -20.51 1.45 -13.98
C GLU A 86 -19.19 1.77 -14.72
N LEU A 87 -18.15 0.98 -14.48
CA LEU A 87 -16.85 1.14 -15.14
C LEU A 87 -16.95 0.95 -16.66
N ASP A 88 -17.65 -0.08 -17.10
CA ASP A 88 -17.80 -0.38 -18.52
C ASP A 88 -18.70 0.67 -19.22
N ALA A 89 -19.72 1.17 -18.53
CA ALA A 89 -20.53 2.29 -19.02
C ALA A 89 -19.71 3.58 -19.17
N GLU A 90 -18.80 3.90 -18.24
CA GLU A 90 -17.90 5.05 -18.35
C GLU A 90 -16.87 4.88 -19.48
N ARG A 91 -16.35 3.67 -19.69
CA ARG A 91 -15.43 3.38 -20.80
C ARG A 91 -16.10 3.50 -22.16
N ALA A 92 -17.37 3.12 -22.28
CA ALA A 92 -18.14 3.26 -23.51
C ALA A 92 -18.44 4.72 -23.90
N LYS A 93 -18.33 5.67 -22.96
CA LYS A 93 -18.53 7.11 -23.19
C LYS A 93 -17.25 7.84 -23.66
N LYS A 94 -16.09 7.19 -23.59
CA LYS A 94 -14.79 7.76 -24.00
C LYS A 94 -14.38 7.29 -25.39
#